data_AF-A0AAE1AWN6-F1
#
_entry.id   AF-A0AAE1AWN6-F1
#
_cell.length_a   1.000
_cell.length_b   1.000
_cell.length_c   1.000
_cell.angle_alpha   90.00
_cell.angle_beta   90.00
_cell.angle_gamma   90.00
#
_symmetry.space_group_name_H-M   'P 1'
#
loop_
_entity.id
_entity.type
_entity.pdbx_description
1 polymer ?
#
loop_
_entity_poly.entity_id
_entity_poly.type
_entity_poly.pdbx_seq_one_letter_code
_entity_poly.pdbx_strand_id
1 'polypeptide(L)'
;MLYCYLDERRTLKYWKKVAFTLISRMVVNSYIIYSQRAPRRVMTRYKFTTQVVDGLAKDALEIRDTPPGPSSSITIIQIPDKKERECSVCSDPKGAGRKRSRTMCSVCQKGLHGTCLHQHKCKKLQK
;
A
#
# COMPACT_ATOMS: atom_id res chain seq x y z
N MET A 1 13.53 -39.16 -5.45
CA MET A 1 12.97 -38.55 -4.22
C MET A 1 12.73 -37.07 -4.47
N LEU A 2 11.55 -36.71 -5.00
CA LEU A 2 11.13 -35.31 -5.11
C LEU A 2 10.96 -34.78 -3.69
N TYR A 3 11.95 -34.02 -3.22
CA TYR A 3 11.80 -33.18 -2.04
C TYR A 3 10.58 -32.27 -2.27
N CYS A 4 9.44 -32.70 -1.73
CA CYS A 4 8.31 -31.85 -1.39
C CYS A 4 8.87 -30.81 -0.42
N TYR A 5 9.41 -29.72 -0.96
CA TYR A 5 9.87 -28.57 -0.19
C TYR A 5 8.66 -28.02 0.59
N LEU A 6 8.53 -28.44 1.84
CA LEU A 6 8.41 -27.60 3.03
C LEU A 6 7.44 -26.39 3.00
N ASP A 7 6.35 -26.44 2.24
CA ASP A 7 5.24 -25.49 2.40
C ASP A 7 3.92 -26.21 2.70
N GLU A 8 3.98 -27.32 3.44
CA GLU A 8 2.84 -27.76 4.26
C GLU A 8 2.68 -26.80 5.44
N ARG A 9 2.35 -25.54 5.16
CA ARG A 9 1.80 -24.69 6.21
C ARG A 9 0.61 -25.43 6.81
N ARG A 10 0.54 -25.50 8.15
CA ARG A 10 -0.64 -26.02 8.86
C ARG A 10 -1.84 -25.14 8.50
N THR A 11 -2.56 -25.52 7.44
CA THR A 11 -3.78 -24.86 7.02
C THR A 11 -4.90 -25.89 6.99
N LEU A 12 -6.04 -25.53 7.60
CA LEU A 12 -7.27 -26.33 7.55
C LEU A 12 -7.97 -26.20 6.19
N LYS A 13 -7.55 -25.24 5.35
CA LYS A 13 -8.18 -24.94 4.06
C LYS A 13 -7.44 -25.66 2.94
N TYR A 14 -8.02 -26.74 2.44
CA TYR A 14 -7.41 -27.60 1.41
C TYR A 14 -7.00 -26.85 0.13
N TRP A 15 -7.82 -25.91 -0.34
CA TRP A 15 -7.50 -25.12 -1.55
C TRP A 15 -6.17 -24.36 -1.44
N LYS A 16 -5.76 -23.95 -0.23
CA LYS A 16 -4.47 -23.29 -0.02
C LYS A 16 -3.30 -24.23 -0.32
N LYS A 17 -3.42 -25.51 0.07
CA LYS A 17 -2.41 -26.53 -0.24
C LYS A 17 -2.25 -26.70 -1.74
N VAL A 18 -3.36 -26.74 -2.47
CA VAL A 18 -3.34 -26.84 -3.95
C VAL A 18 -2.72 -25.59 -4.57
N ALA A 19 -3.08 -24.40 -4.11
CA ALA A 19 -2.52 -23.15 -4.63
C ALA A 19 -1.00 -23.05 -4.41
N PHE A 20 -0.51 -23.32 -3.19
CA PHE A 20 0.92 -23.22 -2.89
C PHE A 20 1.77 -24.31 -3.56
N THR A 21 1.22 -25.51 -3.71
CA THR A 21 1.89 -26.56 -4.49
C THR A 21 1.99 -26.18 -5.96
N LEU A 22 0.94 -25.60 -6.55
CA LEU A 22 0.97 -25.09 -7.92
C LEU A 22 2.03 -24.00 -8.10
N ILE A 23 2.06 -22.99 -7.23
CA ILE A 23 3.06 -21.91 -7.26
C ILE A 23 4.48 -22.49 -7.15
N SER A 24 4.69 -23.45 -6.24
CA SER A 24 5.99 -24.10 -6.08
C SER A 24 6.45 -24.81 -7.36
N ARG A 25 5.53 -25.44 -8.10
CA ARG A 25 5.83 -26.06 -9.41
C ARG A 25 6.13 -25.00 -10.48
N MET A 26 5.37 -23.91 -10.52
CA MET A 26 5.60 -22.81 -11.46
C MET A 26 7.01 -22.21 -11.30
N VAL A 27 7.47 -21.98 -10.06
CA VAL A 27 8.81 -21.44 -9.77
C VAL A 27 9.92 -22.43 -10.16
N VAL A 28 9.69 -23.73 -10.01
CA VAL A 28 10.65 -24.75 -10.48
C VAL A 28 10.75 -24.74 -12.00
N ASN A 29 9.60 -24.72 -12.68
CA ASN A 29 9.54 -24.71 -14.14
C ASN A 29 10.21 -23.47 -14.73
N SER A 30 10.00 -22.29 -14.12
CA SER A 30 10.67 -21.06 -14.56
C SER A 30 12.19 -21.12 -14.37
N TYR A 31 12.66 -21.73 -13.28
CA TYR A 31 14.10 -21.96 -13.06
C TYR A 31 14.71 -22.92 -14.10
N ILE A 32 13.98 -23.96 -14.52
CA ILE A 32 14.44 -24.89 -15.57
C ILE A 32 14.61 -24.16 -16.91
N ILE A 33 13.64 -23.31 -17.27
CA ILE A 33 13.72 -22.50 -18.49
C ILE A 33 14.92 -21.54 -18.41
N TYR A 34 15.11 -20.89 -17.26
CA TYR A 34 16.25 -20.01 -17.02
C TYR A 34 17.58 -20.76 -17.15
N SER A 35 17.71 -21.94 -16.54
CA SER A 35 18.95 -22.71 -16.52
C SER A 35 19.36 -23.22 -17.90
N GLN A 36 18.39 -23.58 -18.75
CA GLN A 36 18.62 -24.01 -20.12
C GLN A 36 19.08 -22.87 -21.04
N ARG A 37 18.68 -21.63 -20.75
CA ARG A 37 18.99 -20.46 -21.58
C ARG A 37 20.24 -19.71 -21.11
N ALA A 38 20.74 -19.97 -19.91
CA ALA A 38 21.85 -19.24 -19.32
C ALA A 38 23.21 -19.65 -19.97
N PRO A 39 23.96 -18.73 -20.60
CA PRO A 39 25.08 -19.09 -21.48
C PRO A 39 26.42 -19.41 -20.80
N ARG A 40 26.57 -19.20 -19.47
CA ARG A 40 27.89 -19.35 -18.80
C ARG A 40 27.86 -19.87 -17.37
N ARG A 41 27.10 -19.22 -16.49
CA ARG A 41 27.03 -19.60 -15.07
C ARG A 41 25.60 -19.50 -14.57
N VAL A 42 24.97 -20.65 -14.40
CA VAL A 42 23.62 -20.75 -13.84
C VAL A 42 23.69 -20.34 -12.37
N MET A 43 22.83 -19.41 -11.96
CA MET A 43 22.71 -19.06 -10.54
C MET A 43 22.06 -20.21 -9.77
N THR A 44 22.33 -20.33 -8.46
CA THR A 44 21.67 -21.37 -7.66
C THR A 44 20.16 -21.13 -7.63
N ARG A 45 19.39 -22.22 -7.51
CA ARG A 45 17.93 -22.15 -7.38
C ARG A 45 17.48 -21.22 -6.25
N TYR A 46 18.20 -21.23 -5.12
CA TYR A 46 17.95 -20.31 -4.01
C TYR A 46 18.05 -18.85 -4.46
N LYS A 47 19.17 -18.46 -5.07
CA LYS A 47 19.40 -17.09 -5.54
C LYS A 47 18.38 -16.65 -6.58
N PHE A 48 18.00 -17.55 -7.48
CA PHE A 48 16.94 -17.30 -8.45
C PHE A 48 15.59 -17.02 -7.77
N THR A 49 15.15 -17.88 -6.85
CA THR A 49 13.89 -17.69 -6.13
C THR A 49 13.91 -16.40 -5.31
N THR A 50 15.02 -16.07 -4.65
CA THR A 50 15.16 -14.80 -3.92
C THR A 50 14.98 -13.60 -4.85
N GLN A 51 15.60 -13.60 -6.04
CA GLN A 51 15.41 -12.51 -7.00
C GLN A 51 13.97 -12.37 -7.50
N VAL A 52 13.27 -13.48 -7.73
CA VAL A 52 11.86 -13.47 -8.10
C VAL A 52 11.01 -12.85 -6.99
N VAL A 53 11.25 -13.24 -5.74
CA VAL A 53 10.53 -12.69 -4.58
C VAL A 53 10.84 -11.20 -4.41
N ASP A 54 12.10 -10.80 -4.53
CA ASP A 54 12.52 -9.40 -4.40
C ASP A 54 11.91 -8.52 -5.50
N GLY A 55 11.81 -9.02 -6.74
CA GLY A 55 11.14 -8.33 -7.84
C GLY A 55 9.66 -8.09 -7.54
N LEU A 56 8.94 -9.16 -7.17
CA LEU A 56 7.52 -9.07 -6.81
C LEU A 56 7.26 -8.17 -5.59
N ALA A 57 8.17 -8.18 -4.61
CA ALA A 57 8.07 -7.33 -3.43
C ALA A 57 8.26 -5.85 -3.77
N LYS A 58 9.20 -5.52 -4.67
CA LYS A 58 9.40 -4.14 -5.14
C LYS A 58 8.16 -3.60 -5.85
N ASP A 59 7.63 -4.35 -6.82
CA ASP A 59 6.42 -3.94 -7.55
C ASP A 59 5.25 -3.69 -6.59
N ALA A 60 5.07 -4.56 -5.59
CA ALA A 60 4.02 -4.40 -4.58
C ALA A 60 4.23 -3.19 -3.66
N LEU A 61 5.47 -2.83 -3.34
CA LEU A 61 5.79 -1.63 -2.58
C LEU A 61 5.57 -0.37 -3.42
N GLU A 62 5.96 -0.38 -4.69
CA GLU A 62 5.70 0.74 -5.62
C GLU A 62 4.20 1.00 -5.80
N ILE A 63 3.37 -0.04 -5.86
CA ILE A 63 1.91 0.08 -5.90
C ILE A 63 1.34 0.66 -4.58
N ARG A 64 1.97 0.38 -3.44
CA ARG A 64 1.56 0.92 -2.14
C ARG A 64 1.99 2.36 -1.93
N ASP A 65 3.17 2.70 -2.44
CA ASP A 65 3.79 4.02 -2.29
C ASP A 65 3.33 4.99 -3.38
N THR A 66 2.69 4.50 -4.45
CA THR A 66 1.99 5.38 -5.39
C THR A 66 0.78 5.98 -4.69
N PRO A 67 0.76 7.29 -4.39
CA PRO A 67 -0.47 7.93 -3.96
C PRO A 67 -1.52 7.70 -5.05
N PRO A 68 -2.81 7.52 -4.69
CA PRO A 68 -3.87 7.48 -5.68
C PRO A 68 -3.68 8.69 -6.59
N GLY A 69 -3.62 8.44 -7.90
CA GLY A 69 -3.25 9.41 -8.92
C GLY A 69 -4.04 10.72 -8.82
N PRO A 70 -3.69 11.74 -9.60
CA PRO A 70 -4.21 13.10 -9.46
C PRO A 70 -5.67 13.17 -9.87
N SER A 71 -6.57 12.67 -9.03
CA SER A 71 -7.92 13.19 -8.98
C SER A 71 -7.84 14.48 -8.20
N SER A 72 -8.31 15.55 -8.80
CA SER A 72 -8.51 16.89 -8.24
C SER A 72 -9.54 16.89 -7.09
N SER A 73 -9.57 15.85 -6.26
CA SER A 73 -10.46 15.71 -5.13
C SER A 73 -9.68 16.04 -3.85
N ILE A 74 -10.13 17.08 -3.17
CA ILE A 74 -9.58 17.46 -1.87
C ILE A 74 -9.82 16.29 -0.91
N THR A 75 -8.76 15.63 -0.47
CA THR A 75 -8.84 14.54 0.51
C THR A 75 -8.65 15.07 1.93
N ILE A 76 -9.32 14.41 2.88
CA ILE A 76 -9.18 14.69 4.31
C ILE A 76 -8.27 13.65 4.92
N ILE A 77 -7.26 14.09 5.66
CA ILE A 77 -6.33 13.24 6.39
C ILE A 77 -6.45 13.47 7.90
N GLN A 78 -6.08 12.47 8.70
CA GLN A 78 -6.03 12.64 10.15
C GLN A 78 -4.85 13.53 10.54
N ILE A 79 -5.04 14.36 11.57
CA ILE A 79 -3.98 15.23 12.08
C ILE A 79 -2.94 14.36 12.80
N PRO A 80 -1.64 14.48 12.48
CA PRO A 80 -0.59 13.79 13.22
C PRO A 80 -0.56 14.24 14.69
N ASP A 81 -0.24 13.32 15.60
CA ASP A 81 -0.20 13.52 17.06
C ASP A 81 -1.55 13.59 17.80
N LYS A 82 -2.67 13.18 17.20
CA LYS A 82 -4.03 13.25 17.82
C LYS A 82 -4.43 14.66 18.29
N LYS A 83 -3.75 15.71 17.78
CA LYS A 83 -4.08 17.11 18.06
C LYS A 83 -5.36 17.49 17.33
N GLU A 84 -6.14 18.39 17.93
CA GLU A 84 -7.37 18.89 17.32
C GLU A 84 -7.14 20.31 16.79
N ARG A 85 -7.58 20.57 15.55
CA ARG A 85 -7.53 21.91 14.91
C ARG A 85 -8.93 22.49 14.78
N GLU A 86 -9.05 23.81 14.78
CA GLU A 86 -10.33 24.46 14.52
C GLU A 86 -10.77 24.25 13.07
N CYS A 87 -12.05 23.92 12.87
CA CYS A 87 -12.59 23.69 11.53
C CYS A 87 -12.77 25.00 10.78
N SER A 88 -12.18 25.10 9.59
CA SER A 88 -12.21 26.30 8.74
C SER A 88 -13.60 26.72 8.22
N VAL A 89 -14.61 25.87 8.35
CA VAL A 89 -15.97 26.10 7.82
C VAL A 89 -16.97 26.38 8.93
N CYS A 90 -16.88 25.66 10.05
CA CYS A 90 -17.90 25.71 11.10
C CYS A 90 -17.39 26.23 12.46
N SER A 91 -16.11 26.59 12.56
CA SER A 91 -15.58 27.30 13.73
C SER A 91 -15.81 28.79 13.56
N ASP A 92 -16.76 29.33 14.30
CA ASP A 92 -17.04 30.77 14.33
C ASP A 92 -16.62 31.36 15.69
N PRO A 93 -15.56 32.20 15.75
CA PRO A 93 -15.11 32.79 17.00
C PRO A 93 -16.06 33.84 17.57
N LYS A 94 -17.00 34.36 16.75
CA LYS A 94 -18.00 35.37 17.13
C LYS A 94 -19.42 34.80 17.32
N GLY A 95 -19.60 33.48 17.20
CA GLY A 95 -20.91 32.81 17.18
C GLY A 95 -20.94 31.49 17.97
N ALA A 96 -21.45 30.41 17.37
CA ALA A 96 -21.84 29.12 17.97
C ALA A 96 -20.69 28.26 18.58
N GLY A 97 -19.59 28.87 18.99
CA GLY A 97 -18.45 28.23 19.65
C GLY A 97 -17.40 27.68 18.67
N ARG A 98 -16.21 27.42 19.22
CA ARG A 98 -15.07 26.87 18.47
C ARG A 98 -15.26 25.38 18.25
N LYS A 99 -15.47 24.95 17.01
CA LYS A 99 -15.62 23.53 16.64
C LYS A 99 -14.29 22.95 16.20
N ARG A 100 -13.81 21.94 16.92
CA ARG A 100 -12.53 21.28 16.66
C ARG A 100 -12.69 20.00 15.84
N SER A 101 -11.77 19.74 14.92
CA SER A 101 -11.69 18.55 14.08
C SER A 101 -10.37 17.81 14.34
N ARG A 102 -10.43 16.47 14.29
CA ARG A 102 -9.25 15.58 14.30
C ARG A 102 -8.66 15.33 12.90
N THR A 103 -9.24 16.02 11.93
CA THR A 103 -9.01 15.84 10.50
C THR A 103 -8.65 17.19 9.86
N MET A 104 -7.81 17.14 8.82
CA MET A 104 -7.32 18.31 8.08
C MET A 104 -7.33 18.06 6.57
N CYS A 105 -7.43 19.15 5.81
CA CYS A 105 -7.28 19.11 4.35
C CYS A 105 -5.86 18.71 3.96
N SER A 106 -5.69 17.75 3.04
CA SER A 106 -4.38 17.30 2.55
C SER A 106 -3.60 18.40 1.81
N VAL A 107 -4.30 19.37 1.23
CA VAL A 107 -3.72 20.44 0.40
C VAL A 107 -3.39 21.70 1.21
N CYS A 108 -4.32 22.21 2.01
CA CYS A 108 -4.12 23.47 2.76
C CYS A 108 -3.83 23.29 4.26
N GLN A 109 -3.82 22.05 4.76
CA GLN A 109 -3.51 21.70 6.16
C GLN A 109 -4.36 22.43 7.23
N LYS A 110 -5.50 23.01 6.83
CA LYS A 110 -6.49 23.59 7.75
C LYS A 110 -7.36 22.49 8.35
N GLY A 111 -7.78 22.68 9.61
CA GLY A 111 -8.73 21.79 10.25
C GLY A 111 -10.05 21.75 9.46
N LEU A 112 -10.57 20.55 9.23
CA LEU A 112 -11.77 20.33 8.45
C LEU A 112 -12.48 19.06 8.89
N HIS A 113 -13.77 19.14 9.23
CA HIS A 113 -14.60 17.95 9.47
C HIS A 113 -14.95 17.25 8.15
N GLY A 114 -15.22 15.94 8.21
CA GLY A 114 -15.72 15.16 7.06
C GLY A 114 -16.98 15.76 6.44
N THR A 115 -17.89 16.25 7.29
CA THR A 115 -19.14 16.91 6.89
C THR A 115 -18.96 18.32 6.35
N CYS A 116 -17.78 18.95 6.49
CA CYS A 116 -17.52 20.31 6.02
C CYS A 116 -16.76 20.34 4.69
N LEU A 117 -16.47 19.17 4.10
CA LEU A 117 -15.66 19.04 2.88
C LEU A 117 -16.26 19.76 1.68
N HIS A 118 -17.57 19.65 1.50
CA HIS A 118 -18.31 20.22 0.37
C HIS A 118 -18.30 21.76 0.38
N GLN A 119 -18.22 22.38 1.54
CA GLN A 119 -18.17 23.84 1.72
C GLN A 119 -16.73 24.38 1.80
N HIS A 120 -15.73 23.51 1.80
CA HIS A 120 -14.34 23.90 1.97
C HIS A 120 -13.76 24.53 0.70
N LYS A 121 -13.50 25.83 0.75
CA LYS A 121 -12.73 26.54 -0.29
C LYS A 121 -11.24 26.41 -0.02
N CYS A 122 -10.59 25.46 -0.68
CA CYS A 122 -9.16 25.24 -0.54
C CYS A 122 -8.37 26.36 -1.24
N LYS A 123 -7.77 27.26 -0.45
CA LYS A 123 -6.72 28.15 -0.94
C LYS A 123 -5.40 27.42 -0.70
N LYS A 124 -4.72 26.99 -1.76
CA LYS A 124 -3.37 26.41 -1.66
C LYS A 124 -2.52 27.39 -0.84
N LEU A 125 -1.85 26.89 0.20
CA LEU A 125 -0.81 27.66 0.87
C LEU A 125 0.30 27.85 -0.17
N GLN A 126 0.44 29.06 -0.70
CA GLN A 126 1.69 29.46 -1.33
C GLN A 126 2.72 29.45 -0.21
N LYS A 127 3.63 28.49 -0.26
CA LYS A 127 4.75 28.36 0.65
C LYS A 127 6.02 28.55 -0.17
#